data_AF-A0A6M0A761-F1
#
_entry.id   AF-A0A6M0A761-F1
#
_cell.length_a   1.000
_cell.length_b   1.000
_cell.length_c   1.000
_cell.angle_alpha   90.00
_cell.angle_beta   90.00
_cell.angle_gamma   90.00
#
_symmetry.space_group_name_H-M   'P 1'
#
loop_
_entity.id
_entity.type
_entity.pdbx_description
1 polymer ?
#
loop_
_entity_poly.entity_id
_entity_poly.type
_entity_poly.pdbx_seq_one_letter_code
_entity_poly.pdbx_strand_id
1 'polypeptide(L)'
;TQTLDYAMVCDLHLPQRHSILRLCDRNYQFQQGIALTLKPVSHQNKQSQDSRIHQSTTRVNWNNLADYLNVRLLKKPVWSDFTTFAQTALDYQDLLEKLESHIDLFRLVETPWDPAFQLYSGLVFLDL
;
A
#
# COMPACT_ATOMS: atom_id res chain seq x y z
N THR A 1 23.23 1.44 10.60
CA THR A 1 22.88 0.44 9.57
C THR A 1 21.97 1.12 8.58
N GLN A 2 22.30 1.14 7.29
CA GLN A 2 21.44 1.78 6.28
C GLN A 2 20.39 0.76 5.85
N THR A 3 19.12 0.99 6.21
CA THR A 3 18.01 0.15 5.76
C THR A 3 17.81 0.42 4.28
N LEU A 4 18.16 -0.55 3.43
CA LEU A 4 18.14 -0.42 1.96
C LEU A 4 16.96 -1.13 1.31
N ASP A 5 16.22 -1.93 2.06
CA ASP A 5 15.12 -2.76 1.53
C ASP A 5 13.78 -2.34 2.15
N TYR A 6 13.20 -1.27 1.60
CA TYR A 6 11.87 -0.81 2.00
C TYR A 6 10.79 -1.61 1.26
N ALA A 7 9.68 -1.89 1.95
CA ALA A 7 8.43 -2.30 1.30
C ALA A 7 7.55 -1.06 1.19
N MET A 8 6.88 -0.89 0.05
CA MET A 8 5.87 0.15 -0.12
C MET A 8 4.51 -0.45 0.21
N VAL A 9 3.77 0.20 1.10
CA VAL A 9 2.41 -0.21 1.49
C VAL A 9 1.47 0.99 1.36
N CYS A 10 0.26 0.73 0.89
CA CYS A 10 -0.81 1.71 0.79
C CYS A 10 -2.14 1.05 1.18
N ASP A 11 -2.83 1.63 2.15
CA ASP A 11 -4.15 1.19 2.56
C ASP A 11 -5.22 2.08 1.94
N LEU A 12 -6.15 1.44 1.22
CA LEU A 12 -7.37 2.06 0.73
C LEU A 12 -8.48 1.79 1.73
N HIS A 13 -8.88 2.82 2.47
CA HIS A 13 -10.00 2.77 3.40
C HIS A 13 -11.32 2.83 2.62
N LEU A 14 -12.17 1.81 2.79
CA LEU A 14 -13.47 1.70 2.15
C LEU A 14 -14.59 1.65 3.21
N PRO A 15 -14.93 2.79 3.87
CA PRO A 15 -15.86 2.82 5.01
C PRO A 15 -17.23 2.23 4.67
N GLN A 16 -17.77 2.50 3.47
CA GLN A 16 -19.07 1.96 3.05
C GLN A 16 -19.07 0.43 2.89
N ARG A 17 -17.90 -0.20 2.84
CA ARG A 17 -17.72 -1.66 2.77
C ARG A 17 -17.16 -2.23 4.08
N HIS A 18 -17.02 -1.41 5.12
CA HIS A 18 -16.38 -1.78 6.39
C HIS A 18 -15.06 -2.53 6.21
N SER A 19 -14.23 -2.09 5.26
CA SER A 19 -13.05 -2.82 4.82
C SER A 19 -11.87 -1.90 4.54
N ILE A 20 -10.66 -2.43 4.77
CA ILE A 20 -9.40 -1.83 4.35
C ILE A 20 -8.79 -2.73 3.28
N LEU A 21 -8.48 -2.17 2.12
CA LEU A 21 -7.73 -2.88 1.08
C LEU A 21 -6.27 -2.45 1.13
N ARG A 22 -5.40 -3.34 1.59
CA ARG A 22 -3.95 -3.12 1.68
C ARG A 22 -3.26 -3.56 0.39
N LEU A 23 -2.52 -2.64 -0.22
CA LEU A 23 -1.67 -2.87 -1.38
C LEU A 23 -0.21 -2.83 -0.94
N CYS A 24 0.60 -3.78 -1.40
CA CYS A 24 2.04 -3.80 -1.15
C CYS A 24 2.81 -4.10 -2.44
N ASP A 25 3.91 -3.38 -2.68
CA ASP A 25 4.71 -3.53 -3.90
C ASP A 25 5.35 -4.91 -4.05
N ARG A 26 5.59 -5.62 -2.95
CA ARG A 26 6.15 -6.98 -2.94
C ARG A 26 5.14 -8.06 -3.30
N ASN A 27 3.86 -7.84 -3.04
CA ASN A 27 2.81 -8.87 -3.19
C ASN A 27 1.86 -8.54 -4.33
N TYR A 28 1.80 -7.29 -4.77
CA TYR A 28 0.96 -6.87 -5.88
C TYR A 28 1.48 -7.43 -7.21
N GLN A 29 0.73 -8.34 -7.81
CA GLN A 29 1.06 -8.94 -9.09
C GLN A 29 0.71 -7.98 -10.24
N PHE A 30 1.59 -7.03 -10.55
CA PHE A 30 1.33 -6.00 -11.57
C PHE A 30 0.93 -6.54 -12.95
N GLN A 31 1.40 -7.73 -13.31
CA GLN A 31 1.07 -8.39 -14.58
C GLN A 31 -0.34 -9.02 -14.59
N GLN A 32 -0.92 -9.28 -13.42
CA GLN A 32 -2.28 -9.83 -13.24
C GLN A 32 -3.24 -8.78 -12.66
N GLY A 33 -2.75 -7.55 -12.44
CA GLY A 33 -3.50 -6.46 -11.84
C GLY A 33 -4.36 -5.69 -12.85
N ILE A 34 -4.92 -4.57 -12.39
CA ILE A 34 -5.73 -3.70 -13.25
C ILE A 34 -4.88 -2.98 -14.29
N ALA A 35 -5.49 -2.62 -15.42
CA ALA A 35 -4.88 -1.72 -16.38
C ALA A 35 -4.78 -0.30 -15.79
N LEU A 36 -3.55 0.19 -15.60
CA LEU A 36 -3.25 1.52 -15.06
C LEU A 36 -3.35 2.63 -16.12
N THR A 37 -4.29 2.51 -17.07
CA THR A 37 -4.50 3.51 -18.11
C THR A 37 -5.32 4.68 -17.59
N LEU A 38 -4.74 5.88 -17.67
CA LEU A 38 -5.44 7.12 -17.34
C LEU A 38 -6.53 7.48 -18.37
N LYS A 39 -6.43 6.98 -19.61
CA LYS A 39 -7.42 7.17 -20.68
C LYS A 39 -8.51 6.08 -20.68
N PRO A 40 -9.76 6.39 -21.06
CA PRO A 40 -10.80 5.38 -21.24
C PRO A 40 -10.38 4.41 -22.35
N VAL A 41 -10.60 3.12 -22.11
CA VAL A 41 -10.27 2.05 -23.06
C VAL A 41 -11.27 2.08 -24.21
N SER A 42 -11.01 2.91 -25.22
CA SER A 42 -11.50 2.61 -26.56
C SER A 42 -10.81 1.34 -27.01
N HIS A 43 -11.57 0.35 -27.50
CA HIS A 43 -11.15 -0.99 -27.90
C HIS A 43 -10.07 -1.03 -29.02
N GLN A 44 -8.88 -0.49 -28.77
CA GLN A 44 -7.75 -0.53 -29.68
C GLN A 44 -6.46 -0.79 -28.89
N ASN A 45 -5.90 -1.97 -29.16
CA ASN A 45 -4.54 -2.44 -28.88
C ASN A 45 -4.11 -2.57 -27.41
N LYS A 46 -4.61 -3.64 -26.76
CA LYS A 46 -4.05 -4.22 -25.52
C LYS A 46 -2.54 -4.52 -25.58
N GLN A 47 -1.97 -4.66 -26.77
CA GLN A 47 -0.58 -5.08 -26.98
C GLN A 47 0.51 -4.08 -26.53
N SER A 48 0.20 -2.80 -26.30
CA SER A 48 1.26 -1.80 -26.02
C SER A 48 1.44 -1.46 -24.52
N GLN A 49 0.55 -1.93 -23.65
CA GLN A 49 0.60 -1.71 -22.20
C GLN A 49 1.25 -2.88 -21.47
N ASP A 50 0.87 -4.12 -21.82
CA ASP A 50 1.47 -5.35 -21.28
C ASP A 50 2.99 -5.31 -21.43
N SER A 51 3.49 -4.94 -22.61
CA SER A 51 4.92 -4.87 -22.89
C SER A 51 5.67 -3.89 -21.98
N ARG A 52 5.05 -2.79 -21.53
CA ARG A 52 5.69 -1.81 -20.63
C ARG A 52 5.73 -2.29 -19.19
N ILE A 53 4.65 -2.92 -18.71
CA ILE A 53 4.62 -3.53 -17.36
C ILE A 53 5.66 -4.66 -17.28
N HIS A 54 5.79 -5.46 -18.36
CA HIS A 54 6.78 -6.55 -18.44
C HIS A 54 8.24 -6.08 -18.49
N GLN A 55 8.51 -4.83 -18.87
CA GLN A 55 9.87 -4.27 -18.94
C GLN A 55 10.21 -3.30 -17.80
N SER A 56 9.27 -3.05 -16.88
CA SER A 56 9.36 -2.04 -15.84
C SER A 56 9.75 -2.65 -14.49
N THR A 57 10.50 -1.89 -13.68
CA THR A 57 10.86 -2.31 -12.32
C THR A 57 9.65 -2.23 -11.38
N THR A 58 9.67 -3.00 -10.28
CA THR A 58 8.63 -2.93 -9.23
C THR A 58 8.38 -1.49 -8.75
N ARG A 59 9.45 -0.70 -8.60
CA ARG A 59 9.36 0.70 -8.18
C ARG A 59 8.59 1.56 -9.17
N VAL A 60 8.86 1.42 -10.47
CA VAL A 60 8.16 2.18 -11.52
C VAL A 60 6.69 1.74 -11.61
N ASN A 61 6.43 0.44 -11.52
CA ASN A 61 5.07 -0.10 -11.50
C ASN A 61 4.26 0.39 -10.29
N TRP A 62 4.89 0.44 -9.12
CA TRP A 62 4.28 0.99 -7.91
C TRP A 62 3.95 2.48 -8.06
N ASN A 63 4.88 3.28 -8.58
CA ASN A 63 4.64 4.70 -8.83
C ASN A 63 3.45 4.91 -9.77
N ASN A 64 3.38 4.14 -10.87
CA ASN A 64 2.25 4.19 -11.80
C ASN A 64 0.90 3.85 -11.12
N LEU A 65 0.90 2.88 -10.21
CA LEU A 65 -0.30 2.52 -9.43
C LEU A 65 -0.71 3.64 -8.48
N ALA A 66 0.25 4.22 -7.75
CA ALA A 66 0.00 5.33 -6.85
C ALA A 66 -0.56 6.55 -7.60
N ASP A 67 0.02 6.91 -8.74
CA ASP A 67 -0.46 8.00 -9.59
C ASP A 67 -1.86 7.72 -10.14
N TYR A 68 -2.13 6.49 -10.57
CA TYR A 68 -3.46 6.08 -11.01
C TYR A 68 -4.51 6.24 -9.89
N LEU A 69 -4.19 5.78 -8.67
CA LEU A 69 -5.07 5.90 -7.51
C LEU A 69 -5.31 7.37 -7.15
N ASN A 70 -4.26 8.19 -7.14
CA ASN A 70 -4.36 9.63 -6.87
C ASN A 70 -5.30 10.33 -7.86
N VAL A 71 -5.25 9.97 -9.15
CA VAL A 71 -6.13 10.53 -10.19
C VAL A 71 -7.57 9.99 -10.12
N ARG A 72 -7.78 8.77 -9.63
CA ARG A 72 -9.13 8.16 -9.54
C ARG A 72 -9.87 8.49 -8.25
N LEU A 73 -9.14 8.65 -7.15
CA LEU A 73 -9.68 8.93 -5.82
C LEU A 73 -9.77 10.43 -5.50
N LEU A 74 -9.59 11.31 -6.50
CA LEU A 74 -9.62 12.77 -6.40
C LEU A 74 -10.56 13.27 -5.29
N LYS A 75 -10.00 14.09 -4.39
CA LYS A 75 -10.66 14.68 -3.20
C LYS A 75 -10.79 13.77 -1.97
N LYS A 76 -10.13 12.60 -1.93
CA LYS A 76 -9.99 11.85 -0.67
C LYS A 76 -8.76 12.31 0.11
N PRO A 77 -8.87 12.48 1.44
CA PRO A 77 -7.70 12.70 2.30
C PRO A 77 -6.69 11.56 2.16
N VAL A 78 -5.41 11.92 2.23
CA VAL A 78 -4.28 10.99 2.28
C VAL A 78 -3.61 11.20 3.63
N TRP A 79 -3.56 10.16 4.46
CA TRP A 79 -2.91 10.22 5.78
C TRP A 79 -1.50 9.64 5.69
N SER A 80 -0.51 10.49 5.92
CA SER A 80 0.92 10.15 5.79
C SER A 80 1.72 10.30 7.09
N ASP A 81 1.05 10.46 8.23
CA ASP A 81 1.68 10.72 9.54
C ASP A 81 2.18 9.45 10.24
N PHE A 82 2.25 8.33 9.51
CA PHE A 82 2.63 7.03 10.05
C PHE A 82 3.99 7.06 10.77
N THR A 83 5.01 7.72 10.21
CA THR A 83 6.35 7.74 10.82
C THR A 83 6.32 8.36 12.22
N THR A 84 5.64 9.50 12.37
CA THR A 84 5.50 10.17 13.66
C THR A 84 4.67 9.34 14.64
N PHE A 85 3.56 8.78 14.16
CA PHE A 85 2.74 7.87 14.96
C PHE A 85 3.54 6.65 15.45
N ALA A 86 4.28 6.00 14.55
CA ALA A 86 5.03 4.78 14.83
C ALA A 86 6.12 5.04 15.86
N GLN A 87 6.82 6.17 15.79
CA GLN A 87 7.86 6.53 16.78
C GLN A 87 7.33 6.49 18.21
N THR A 88 6.08 6.91 18.45
CA THR A 88 5.43 6.81 19.76
C THR A 88 4.87 5.41 20.02
N ALA A 89 4.23 4.79 19.02
CA ALA A 89 3.64 3.46 19.19
C ALA A 89 4.69 2.39 19.56
N LEU A 90 5.91 2.53 19.06
CA LEU A 90 7.03 1.63 19.32
C LEU A 90 7.50 1.63 20.78
N ASP A 91 7.10 2.61 21.60
CA ASP A 91 7.32 2.60 23.06
C ASP A 91 6.36 1.64 23.78
N TYR A 92 5.29 1.17 23.12
CA TYR A 92 4.24 0.31 23.67
C TYR A 92 4.23 -1.08 23.01
N GLN A 93 5.40 -1.73 22.90
CA GLN A 93 5.53 -3.00 22.18
C GLN A 93 4.63 -4.11 22.74
N ASP A 94 4.47 -4.21 24.07
CA ASP A 94 3.56 -5.17 24.72
C ASP A 94 2.10 -5.06 24.24
N LEU A 95 1.68 -3.87 23.81
CA LEU A 95 0.36 -3.67 23.19
C LEU A 95 0.38 -4.13 21.73
N LEU A 96 1.41 -3.72 20.98
CA LEU A 96 1.56 -4.03 19.57
C LEU A 96 1.67 -5.54 19.30
N GLU A 97 2.33 -6.29 20.17
CA GLU A 97 2.45 -7.76 20.08
C GLU A 97 1.11 -8.49 20.12
N LYS A 98 0.06 -7.84 20.64
CA LYS A 98 -1.30 -8.41 20.70
C LYS A 98 -2.10 -8.17 19.42
N LEU A 99 -1.56 -7.38 18.48
CA LEU A 99 -2.22 -7.03 17.23
C LEU A 99 -1.68 -7.88 16.09
N GLU A 100 -2.57 -8.59 15.41
CA GLU A 100 -2.21 -9.21 14.13
C GLU A 100 -2.05 -8.12 13.07
N SER A 101 -0.86 -8.01 12.48
CA SER A 101 -0.56 -6.93 11.53
C SER A 101 -1.21 -7.10 10.17
N HIS A 102 -1.55 -8.34 9.80
CA HIS A 102 -1.97 -8.74 8.44
C HIS A 102 -1.03 -8.20 7.34
N ILE A 103 0.26 -8.09 7.64
CA ILE A 103 1.30 -7.75 6.67
C ILE A 103 2.02 -9.04 6.29
N ASP A 104 1.70 -9.52 5.08
CA ASP A 104 2.33 -10.70 4.51
C ASP A 104 3.63 -10.32 3.79
N LEU A 105 4.69 -10.09 4.56
CA LEU A 105 6.02 -9.82 4.02
C LEU A 105 6.99 -10.86 4.52
N PHE A 106 7.84 -11.38 3.63
CA PHE A 106 8.94 -12.22 4.06
C PHE A 106 9.89 -11.41 4.95
N ARG A 107 10.05 -11.86 6.19
CA ARG A 107 10.94 -11.26 7.17
C ARG A 107 11.78 -12.34 7.84
N LEU A 108 13.06 -12.03 8.05
CA LEU A 108 13.94 -12.87 8.85
C LEU A 108 13.66 -12.71 10.35
N VAL A 109 13.19 -11.53 10.75
CA VAL A 109 12.87 -11.18 12.14
C VAL A 109 11.58 -10.36 12.13
N GLU A 110 10.68 -10.67 13.04
CA GLU A 110 9.47 -9.89 13.26
C GLU A 110 9.81 -8.43 13.63
N THR A 111 8.89 -7.52 13.31
CA THR A 111 9.10 -6.09 13.51
C THR A 111 7.85 -5.45 14.11
N PRO A 112 7.99 -4.65 15.17
CA PRO A 112 6.86 -3.93 15.76
C PRO A 112 6.27 -2.86 14.84
N TRP A 113 6.97 -2.53 13.74
CA TRP A 113 6.48 -1.60 12.71
C TRP A 113 5.22 -2.12 12.00
N ASP A 114 5.07 -3.43 11.88
CA ASP A 114 3.93 -4.03 11.20
C ASP A 114 2.62 -3.87 11.98
N PRO A 115 2.54 -4.31 13.26
CA PRO A 115 1.36 -4.04 14.07
C PRO A 115 1.16 -2.54 14.33
N ALA A 116 2.22 -1.73 14.37
CA ALA A 116 2.09 -0.27 14.45
C ALA A 116 1.40 0.31 13.20
N PHE A 117 1.72 -0.18 12.00
CA PHE A 117 1.05 0.23 10.77
C PHE A 117 -0.41 -0.22 10.74
N GLN A 118 -0.69 -1.43 11.21
CA GLN A 118 -2.06 -1.92 11.36
C GLN A 118 -2.88 -1.04 12.32
N LEU A 119 -2.32 -0.69 13.47
CA LEU A 119 -2.98 0.18 14.44
C LEU A 119 -3.24 1.56 13.85
N TYR A 120 -2.23 2.18 13.23
CA TYR A 120 -2.36 3.47 12.57
C TYR A 120 -3.48 3.47 11.53
N SER A 121 -3.45 2.49 10.62
CA SER A 121 -4.45 2.37 9.55
C SER A 121 -5.86 2.13 10.10
N GLY A 122 -5.98 1.31 11.15
CA GLY A 122 -7.24 1.07 11.83
C GLY A 122 -7.82 2.32 12.49
N LEU A 123 -6.99 3.13 13.16
CA LEU A 123 -7.44 4.40 13.75
C LEU A 123 -7.91 5.38 12.69
N VAL A 124 -7.13 5.54 11.61
CA VAL A 124 -7.53 6.37 10.47
C VAL A 124 -8.85 5.89 9.87
N PHE A 125 -9.05 4.58 9.77
CA PHE A 125 -10.29 4.00 9.26
C PHE A 125 -11.51 4.30 10.15
N LEU A 126 -11.32 4.39 11.46
CA LEU A 126 -12.39 4.70 12.42
C LEU A 126 -12.74 6.20 12.45
N ASP A 127 -11.81 7.07 12.07
CA ASP A 127 -12.01 8.53 12.00
C ASP A 127 -12.72 8.98 10.70
N LEU A 128 -13.04 8.04 9.79
CA LEU A 128 -13.59 8.28 8.46
C LEU A 128 -15.12 8.16 8.34
#